data_AF-A0A917GZK3-F1
#
_entry.id   AF-A0A917GZK3-F1
#
_cell.length_a   1.000
_cell.length_b   1.000
_cell.length_c   1.000
_cell.angle_alpha   90.00
_cell.angle_beta   90.00
_cell.angle_gamma   90.00
#
_symmetry.space_group_name_H-M   'P 1'
#
loop_
_entity.id
_entity.type
_entity.pdbx_description
1 polymer ?
#
loop_
_entity_poly.entity_id
_entity_poly.type
_entity_poly.pdbx_seq_one_letter_code
_entity_poly.pdbx_strand_id
1 'polypeptide(L)'
;MGIVLVATAPAQSSSSSSSSSSSNPAQESTSAPPRIAQPEAAGASVTLETSEPLFDIAVGLNVCGYDADLAGSSPVRLAIRNEINSVLTTSADARNSRDALCAYVRSHTLADSRLNLAQYISLALYLSQPPELSPTVDETQLPPDSTQVVNILPLLRKFATDINLHTIWIEHRPQYEALLRIVHDPLTRMVLNTDIYLHVPVSSYDGRRFLVLLEPMLAPSATNARVYGSDYIVVASPAGDPLGAVHMDEIRHTYLHYEIEPLVYSRGTAIKRLVPLLKSVQDAPLDFAYKSDISALLTECLIKAVEIHTMDVGIPKPQKPEANASRAAFGKYSDAMGAYERHAETVRQQHVDLTMRQGWVLTAYFYEKLGQMERDGVGLKDDIGEMVYGMDVDREAHRDKQIEFLAQGTSEVVTRVPRQLSGLELAEMKLLKGDVDGASAIAKSVLADPQRDHAQAHYILARVDLMQRQPGAAITDFQETLKSSKDPRTLAWSHIYLGRLYDVMPDRDKALAEYQAALAVRDSQPDTKAAAESGLKQPFAAPGQQHQADSDEDAPIDPSGKAEKDAYRPPPPSK
;
A
#
# COMPACT_ATOMS: atom_id res chain seq x y z
N MET A 1 -2.95 -12.35 89.41
CA MET A 1 -1.50 -12.30 89.11
C MET A 1 -1.29 -12.89 87.73
N GLY A 2 -0.58 -12.33 86.75
CA GLY A 2 0.03 -11.02 86.48
C GLY A 2 0.00 -10.84 84.92
N ILE A 3 -0.09 -9.62 84.35
CA ILE A 3 0.94 -8.58 84.10
C ILE A 3 2.07 -9.09 83.17
N VAL A 4 2.48 -8.49 82.04
CA VAL A 4 2.13 -7.30 81.22
C VAL A 4 2.74 -7.54 79.81
N LEU A 5 2.27 -6.84 78.77
CA LEU A 5 2.63 -7.04 77.36
C LEU A 5 3.29 -5.80 76.70
N VAL A 6 4.02 -6.07 75.60
CA VAL A 6 4.35 -5.26 74.40
C VAL A 6 5.84 -5.00 74.15
N ALA A 7 6.32 -5.40 72.95
CA ALA A 7 7.46 -4.84 72.20
C ALA A 7 7.38 -5.21 70.70
N THR A 8 8.10 -4.46 69.84
CA THR A 8 7.96 -4.28 68.38
C THR A 8 9.18 -4.70 67.51
N ALA A 9 8.91 -5.22 66.29
CA ALA A 9 9.64 -5.14 64.97
C ALA A 9 11.08 -5.73 64.79
N PRO A 10 11.71 -5.86 63.56
CA PRO A 10 11.27 -5.69 62.14
C PRO A 10 11.79 -6.74 61.06
N ALA A 11 11.25 -6.63 59.82
CA ALA A 11 11.73 -6.81 58.41
C ALA A 11 12.70 -7.92 57.89
N GLN A 12 12.36 -8.54 56.73
CA GLN A 12 13.29 -9.00 55.66
C GLN A 12 12.60 -9.36 54.32
N SER A 13 13.35 -9.24 53.21
CA SER A 13 13.03 -9.43 51.78
C SER A 13 13.05 -10.89 51.30
N SER A 14 12.40 -11.22 50.19
CA SER A 14 12.69 -12.45 49.43
C SER A 14 12.40 -12.34 47.92
N SER A 15 13.38 -12.78 47.16
CA SER A 15 13.33 -13.18 45.75
C SER A 15 12.94 -14.66 45.66
N SER A 16 12.24 -15.07 44.59
CA SER A 16 12.28 -16.47 44.15
C SER A 16 12.00 -16.61 42.65
N SER A 17 12.92 -17.29 42.00
CA SER A 17 12.83 -17.88 40.67
C SER A 17 12.19 -19.27 40.76
N SER A 18 11.42 -19.66 39.74
CA SER A 18 11.18 -21.08 39.47
C SER A 18 11.07 -21.33 37.97
N SER A 19 11.90 -22.25 37.50
CA SER A 19 11.96 -22.81 36.16
C SER A 19 11.03 -24.01 36.06
N SER A 20 10.36 -24.17 34.93
CA SER A 20 9.88 -25.48 34.49
C SER A 20 10.02 -25.61 32.98
N SER A 21 10.68 -26.68 32.57
CA SER A 21 10.98 -27.06 31.20
C SER A 21 9.82 -27.89 30.63
N SER A 22 9.44 -27.63 29.38
CA SER A 22 8.60 -28.53 28.59
C SER A 22 9.13 -28.60 27.16
N SER A 23 9.61 -29.79 26.78
CA SER A 23 10.06 -30.15 25.44
C SER A 23 8.87 -30.47 24.54
N ASN A 24 8.73 -29.78 23.41
CA ASN A 24 7.82 -30.15 22.32
C ASN A 24 8.63 -30.64 21.10
N PRO A 25 8.20 -31.73 20.42
CA PRO A 25 8.89 -32.28 19.27
C PRO A 25 8.63 -31.46 18.00
N ALA A 26 9.62 -31.48 17.10
CA ALA A 26 9.67 -30.75 15.84
C ALA A 26 8.45 -31.03 14.93
N GLN A 27 7.73 -29.98 14.57
CA GLN A 27 6.74 -29.98 13.51
C GLN A 27 7.39 -29.48 12.22
N GLU A 28 7.26 -30.28 11.16
CA GLU A 28 7.68 -29.98 9.79
C GLU A 28 7.18 -28.61 9.35
N SER A 29 8.12 -27.79 8.89
CA SER A 29 7.93 -26.46 8.33
C SER A 29 7.10 -26.53 7.05
N THR A 30 5.82 -26.21 7.15
CA THR A 30 5.06 -25.72 6.01
C THR A 30 5.64 -24.37 5.60
N SER A 31 5.97 -24.22 4.31
CA SER A 31 6.65 -23.07 3.72
C SER A 31 5.90 -21.77 4.00
N ALA A 32 6.43 -20.96 4.90
CA ALA A 32 6.00 -19.58 5.09
C ALA A 32 6.29 -18.77 3.80
N PRO A 33 5.43 -17.80 3.45
CA PRO A 33 5.71 -16.92 2.32
C PRO A 33 7.04 -16.18 2.53
N PRO A 34 7.75 -15.86 1.45
CA PRO A 34 9.02 -15.13 1.54
C PRO A 34 8.79 -13.77 2.20
N ARG A 35 9.57 -13.47 3.24
CA ARG A 35 9.39 -12.27 4.08
C ARG A 35 10.30 -11.13 3.59
N ILE A 36 9.70 -10.00 3.23
CA ILE A 36 10.38 -8.74 2.95
C ILE A 36 10.80 -8.12 4.27
N ALA A 37 12.12 -7.95 4.44
CA ALA A 37 12.80 -7.79 5.73
C ALA A 37 12.40 -8.92 6.72
N GLN A 38 13.32 -9.39 7.55
CA GLN A 38 12.97 -10.33 8.62
C GLN A 38 12.97 -9.59 9.97
N PRO A 39 12.00 -8.68 10.23
CA PRO A 39 11.90 -8.00 11.51
C PRO A 39 11.55 -9.00 12.63
N GLU A 40 12.03 -8.73 13.84
CA GLU A 40 11.70 -9.55 15.02
C GLU A 40 10.19 -9.46 15.29
N ALA A 41 9.53 -10.62 15.35
CA ALA A 41 8.07 -10.71 15.37
C ALA A 41 7.46 -10.17 16.67
N ALA A 42 7.09 -8.89 16.67
CA ALA A 42 6.36 -8.25 17.76
C ALA A 42 4.92 -7.86 17.37
N GLY A 43 4.26 -8.56 16.45
CA GLY A 43 2.79 -8.50 16.23
C GLY A 43 2.16 -7.14 15.90
N ALA A 44 2.95 -6.06 15.82
CA ALA A 44 2.50 -4.72 15.51
C ALA A 44 2.42 -4.54 13.99
N SER A 45 1.37 -3.86 13.52
CA SER A 45 1.21 -3.48 12.12
C SER A 45 2.18 -2.38 11.70
N VAL A 46 2.67 -1.59 12.66
CA VAL A 46 3.63 -0.49 12.49
C VAL A 46 4.91 -0.82 13.25
N THR A 47 6.06 -0.80 12.57
CA THR A 47 7.36 -1.18 13.15
C THR A 47 8.45 -0.19 12.78
N LEU A 48 9.42 0.00 13.69
CA LEU A 48 10.60 0.87 13.51
C LEU A 48 11.85 0.08 13.92
N GLU A 49 12.68 -0.27 12.94
CA GLU A 49 13.78 -1.23 13.14
C GLU A 49 15.01 -0.88 12.30
N THR A 50 16.05 -1.70 12.43
CA THR A 50 17.25 -1.67 11.61
C THR A 50 17.42 -3.00 10.87
N SER A 51 18.23 -3.02 9.82
CA SER A 51 18.39 -4.21 8.97
C SER A 51 19.85 -4.40 8.60
N GLU A 52 20.44 -5.53 9.00
CA GLU A 52 21.84 -5.84 8.70
C GLU A 52 22.11 -6.04 7.19
N PRO A 53 21.24 -6.70 6.39
CA PRO A 53 21.41 -6.74 4.94
C PRO A 53 21.40 -5.36 4.28
N LEU A 54 20.58 -4.44 4.79
CA LEU A 54 20.53 -3.06 4.33
C LEU A 54 21.81 -2.30 4.72
N PHE A 55 22.31 -2.53 5.93
CA PHE A 55 23.60 -2.02 6.38
C PHE A 55 24.75 -2.50 5.48
N ASP A 56 24.84 -3.79 5.17
CA ASP A 56 25.90 -4.36 4.34
C ASP A 56 25.90 -3.74 2.93
N ILE A 57 24.72 -3.62 2.31
CA ILE A 57 24.56 -2.97 1.01
C ILE A 57 24.97 -1.49 1.10
N ALA A 58 24.48 -0.76 2.12
CA ALA A 58 24.78 0.66 2.28
C ALA A 58 26.28 0.91 2.56
N VAL A 59 26.94 0.07 3.35
CA VAL A 59 28.40 0.07 3.53
C VAL A 59 29.10 -0.16 2.20
N GLY A 60 28.68 -1.16 1.43
CA GLY A 60 29.19 -1.44 0.10
C GLY A 60 29.16 -0.21 -0.82
N LEU A 61 28.07 0.56 -0.78
CA LEU A 61 27.97 1.83 -1.52
C LEU A 61 28.92 2.91 -0.97
N ASN A 62 29.03 3.06 0.35
CA ASN A 62 29.89 4.08 0.98
C ASN A 62 31.38 3.85 0.67
N VAL A 63 31.85 2.60 0.67
CA VAL A 63 33.24 2.28 0.32
C VAL A 63 33.54 2.51 -1.17
N CYS A 64 32.49 2.59 -2.00
CA CYS A 64 32.56 2.87 -3.43
C CYS A 64 32.29 4.33 -3.80
N GLY A 65 32.26 5.24 -2.81
CA GLY A 65 32.17 6.68 -3.04
C GLY A 65 30.77 7.27 -2.91
N TYR A 66 29.85 6.59 -2.25
CA TYR A 66 28.55 7.18 -1.88
C TYR A 66 28.72 8.20 -0.74
N ASP A 67 28.84 9.47 -1.11
CA ASP A 67 29.12 10.61 -0.20
C ASP A 67 27.95 11.58 0.00
N ALA A 68 26.78 11.28 -0.57
CA ALA A 68 25.59 12.13 -0.45
C ALA A 68 25.28 12.42 1.04
N ASP A 69 25.14 13.71 1.37
CA ASP A 69 24.89 14.26 2.70
C ASP A 69 25.81 13.75 3.82
N LEU A 70 27.04 13.30 3.51
CA LEU A 70 27.93 12.74 4.53
C LEU A 70 28.16 13.70 5.71
N ALA A 71 28.33 14.99 5.44
CA ALA A 71 28.54 16.01 6.48
C ALA A 71 27.31 16.27 7.36
N GLY A 72 26.10 16.07 6.82
CA GLY A 72 24.83 16.23 7.54
C GLY A 72 24.30 14.93 8.15
N SER A 73 24.97 13.80 7.90
CA SER A 73 24.57 12.48 8.40
C SER A 73 24.88 12.32 9.89
N SER A 74 24.21 11.37 10.54
CA SER A 74 24.54 10.99 11.91
C SER A 74 26.03 10.60 12.06
N PRO A 75 26.69 10.91 13.20
CA PRO A 75 28.13 10.67 13.38
C PRO A 75 28.57 9.21 13.22
N VAL A 76 27.65 8.26 13.44
CA VAL A 76 27.95 6.81 13.30
C VAL A 76 28.36 6.45 11.87
N ARG A 77 27.82 7.12 10.85
CA ARG A 77 28.20 6.89 9.45
C ARG A 77 29.69 7.17 9.22
N LEU A 78 30.18 8.30 9.74
CA LEU A 78 31.59 8.66 9.59
C LEU A 78 32.50 7.74 10.42
N ALA A 79 32.06 7.34 11.61
CA ALA A 79 32.80 6.40 12.46
C ALA A 79 33.05 5.06 11.74
N ILE A 80 31.98 4.45 11.20
CA ILE A 80 32.05 3.18 10.47
C ILE A 80 32.95 3.31 9.23
N ARG A 81 32.83 4.40 8.47
CA ARG A 81 33.68 4.65 7.30
C ARG A 81 35.17 4.75 7.67
N ASN A 82 35.48 5.46 8.76
CA ASN A 82 36.86 5.61 9.22
C ASN A 82 37.45 4.28 9.67
N GLU A 83 36.66 3.45 10.35
CA GLU A 83 37.07 2.11 10.77
C GLU A 83 37.36 1.20 9.57
N ILE A 84 36.45 1.13 8.61
CA ILE A 84 36.65 0.35 7.38
C ILE A 84 37.89 0.85 6.62
N ASN A 85 38.06 2.17 6.50
CA ASN A 85 39.24 2.76 5.86
C ASN A 85 40.54 2.36 6.58
N SER A 86 40.53 2.27 7.91
CA SER A 86 41.66 1.78 8.69
C SER A 86 42.02 0.34 8.32
N VAL A 87 41.05 -0.57 8.26
CA VAL A 87 41.26 -1.97 7.84
C VAL A 87 41.79 -2.06 6.41
N LEU A 88 41.28 -1.22 5.50
CA LEU A 88 41.74 -1.15 4.12
C LEU A 88 43.19 -0.67 3.98
N THR A 89 43.77 0.03 4.97
CA THR A 89 45.19 0.40 4.94
C THR A 89 46.10 -0.81 5.18
N THR A 90 45.65 -1.80 5.95
CA THR A 90 46.48 -2.93 6.39
C THR A 90 46.20 -4.23 5.65
N SER A 91 45.03 -4.40 5.03
CA SER A 91 44.64 -5.63 4.32
C SER A 91 44.62 -5.47 2.80
N ALA A 92 45.45 -6.24 2.09
CA ALA A 92 45.45 -6.28 0.62
C ALA A 92 44.21 -6.99 0.06
N ASP A 93 43.76 -8.06 0.72
CA ASP A 93 42.58 -8.82 0.29
C ASP A 93 41.31 -7.96 0.39
N ALA A 94 41.17 -7.19 1.47
CA ALA A 94 40.07 -6.26 1.64
C ALA A 94 40.06 -5.14 0.58
N ARG A 95 41.24 -4.65 0.16
CA ARG A 95 41.34 -3.69 -0.95
C ARG A 95 40.92 -4.33 -2.27
N ASN A 96 41.35 -5.56 -2.54
CA ASN A 96 41.01 -6.27 -3.77
C ASN A 96 39.50 -6.56 -3.87
N SER A 97 38.86 -7.00 -2.78
CA SER A 97 37.41 -7.23 -2.77
C SER A 97 36.60 -5.94 -2.84
N ARG A 98 37.04 -4.86 -2.17
CA ARG A 98 36.48 -3.51 -2.35
C ARG A 98 36.57 -3.08 -3.81
N ASP A 99 37.73 -3.20 -4.46
CA ASP A 99 37.92 -2.73 -5.82
C ASP A 99 37.05 -3.50 -6.82
N ALA A 100 36.86 -4.80 -6.61
CA ALA A 100 35.93 -5.62 -7.38
C ALA A 100 34.46 -5.18 -7.17
N LEU A 101 34.06 -4.95 -5.92
CA LEU A 101 32.73 -4.44 -5.58
C LEU A 101 32.49 -3.07 -6.23
N CYS A 102 33.45 -2.15 -6.15
CA CYS A 102 33.33 -0.81 -6.70
C CYS A 102 33.43 -0.75 -8.22
N ALA A 103 34.08 -1.73 -8.86
CA ALA A 103 33.99 -1.88 -10.31
C ALA A 103 32.55 -2.22 -10.73
N TYR A 104 31.87 -3.11 -10.00
CA TYR A 104 30.47 -3.46 -10.24
C TYR A 104 29.52 -2.28 -10.01
N VAL A 105 29.64 -1.60 -8.86
CA VAL A 105 28.77 -0.45 -8.53
C VAL A 105 28.87 0.65 -9.60
N ARG A 106 30.09 0.94 -10.07
CA ARG A 106 30.32 1.93 -11.14
C ARG A 106 29.73 1.51 -12.48
N SER A 107 29.74 0.22 -12.84
CA SER A 107 29.15 -0.24 -14.10
C SER A 107 27.63 -0.29 -14.09
N HIS A 108 27.00 -0.23 -12.91
CA HIS A 108 25.54 -0.24 -12.72
C HIS A 108 25.01 1.10 -12.19
N THR A 109 25.78 2.18 -12.35
CA THR A 109 25.36 3.51 -11.92
C THR A 109 24.33 4.08 -12.90
N LEU A 110 23.17 4.46 -12.38
CA LEU A 110 22.13 5.15 -13.16
C LEU A 110 22.35 6.67 -13.18
N ALA A 111 21.85 7.32 -14.25
CA ALA A 111 21.97 8.78 -14.40
C ALA A 111 21.19 9.56 -13.34
N ASP A 112 20.03 9.06 -12.92
CA ASP A 112 19.28 9.60 -11.79
C ASP A 112 19.83 9.00 -10.49
N SER A 113 20.36 9.85 -9.61
CA SER A 113 20.98 9.44 -8.35
C SER A 113 19.99 8.78 -7.38
N ARG A 114 18.70 9.14 -7.43
CA ARG A 114 17.66 8.56 -6.58
C ARG A 114 17.31 7.16 -7.05
N LEU A 115 17.12 6.98 -8.35
CA LEU A 115 16.93 5.65 -8.94
C LEU A 115 18.17 4.77 -8.75
N ASN A 116 19.36 5.36 -8.79
CA ASN A 116 20.61 4.63 -8.55
C ASN A 116 20.69 4.06 -7.14
N LEU A 117 20.24 4.79 -6.11
CA LEU A 117 20.18 4.28 -4.74
C LEU A 117 19.01 3.29 -4.58
N ALA A 118 17.89 3.59 -5.21
CA ALA A 118 16.66 2.82 -5.14
C ALA A 118 16.85 1.33 -5.45
N GLN A 119 17.54 0.98 -6.53
CA GLN A 119 17.78 -0.41 -6.94
C GLN A 119 18.48 -1.26 -5.86
N TYR A 120 19.44 -0.66 -5.12
CA TYR A 120 20.18 -1.36 -4.08
C TYR A 120 19.35 -1.51 -2.80
N ILE A 121 18.57 -0.49 -2.44
CA ILE A 121 17.61 -0.59 -1.33
C ILE A 121 16.58 -1.68 -1.64
N SER A 122 15.99 -1.64 -2.83
CA SER A 122 15.02 -2.65 -3.28
C SER A 122 15.61 -4.07 -3.25
N LEU A 123 16.89 -4.25 -3.59
CA LEU A 123 17.58 -5.54 -3.44
C LEU A 123 17.70 -5.94 -1.96
N ALA A 124 18.20 -5.05 -1.11
CA ALA A 124 18.49 -5.30 0.29
C ALA A 124 17.26 -5.80 1.09
N LEU A 125 16.08 -5.28 0.76
CA LEU A 125 14.81 -5.65 1.41
C LEU A 125 14.42 -7.12 1.19
N TYR A 126 14.99 -7.79 0.18
CA TYR A 126 14.72 -9.18 -0.19
C TYR A 126 15.91 -10.10 0.09
N LEU A 127 16.83 -9.73 0.95
CA LEU A 127 17.99 -10.57 1.30
C LEU A 127 17.77 -11.32 2.62
N SER A 128 18.33 -12.53 2.69
CA SER A 128 18.54 -13.24 3.94
C SER A 128 19.55 -12.49 4.82
N GLN A 129 19.59 -12.83 6.10
CA GLN A 129 20.62 -12.31 7.00
C GLN A 129 22.04 -12.69 6.51
N PRO A 130 23.07 -11.90 6.86
CA PRO A 130 24.46 -12.31 6.70
C PRO A 130 24.76 -13.58 7.52
N PRO A 131 25.73 -14.42 7.08
CA PRO A 131 26.65 -14.20 5.95
C PRO A 131 26.07 -14.59 4.57
N GLU A 132 24.89 -15.23 4.51
CA GLU A 132 24.37 -15.80 3.27
C GLU A 132 23.94 -14.77 2.24
N LEU A 133 23.43 -13.59 2.66
CA LEU A 133 22.99 -12.49 1.79
C LEU A 133 22.36 -12.95 0.46
N SER A 134 21.45 -13.92 0.52
CA SER A 134 20.84 -14.54 -0.65
C SER A 134 19.41 -14.04 -0.81
N PRO A 135 18.90 -13.89 -2.05
CA PRO A 135 17.51 -13.50 -2.27
C PRO A 135 16.55 -14.46 -1.54
N THR A 136 15.58 -13.91 -0.81
CA THR A 136 14.54 -14.67 -0.11
C THR A 136 13.40 -15.09 -1.04
N VAL A 137 13.39 -14.56 -2.26
CA VAL A 137 12.45 -14.84 -3.34
C VAL A 137 13.19 -15.24 -4.61
N ASP A 138 12.49 -15.87 -5.54
CA ASP A 138 13.01 -16.09 -6.88
C ASP A 138 13.27 -14.75 -7.60
N GLU A 139 14.26 -14.70 -8.49
CA GLU A 139 14.63 -13.49 -9.22
C GLU A 139 13.46 -12.87 -10.01
N THR A 140 12.52 -13.71 -10.47
CA THR A 140 11.30 -13.28 -11.18
C THR A 140 10.30 -12.53 -10.28
N GLN A 141 10.44 -12.67 -8.96
CA GLN A 141 9.61 -12.03 -7.95
C GLN A 141 10.31 -10.82 -7.31
N LEU A 142 11.58 -10.58 -7.64
CA LEU A 142 12.27 -9.38 -7.20
C LEU A 142 11.66 -8.13 -7.85
N PRO A 143 11.74 -6.98 -7.16
CA PRO A 143 11.41 -5.69 -7.76
C PRO A 143 12.17 -5.47 -9.09
N PRO A 144 11.50 -5.01 -10.17
CA PRO A 144 12.14 -4.82 -11.47
C PRO A 144 13.42 -3.97 -11.43
N ASP A 145 13.46 -2.96 -10.55
CA ASP A 145 14.61 -2.09 -10.32
C ASP A 145 15.80 -2.79 -9.65
N SER A 146 15.59 -3.85 -8.86
CA SER A 146 16.68 -4.58 -8.20
C SER A 146 17.26 -5.72 -9.02
N THR A 147 16.52 -6.25 -10.00
CA THR A 147 16.97 -7.38 -10.86
C THR A 147 18.33 -7.12 -11.52
N GLN A 148 18.60 -5.87 -11.90
CA GLN A 148 19.84 -5.50 -12.59
C GLN A 148 21.07 -5.49 -11.67
N VAL A 149 20.88 -5.49 -10.35
CA VAL A 149 21.98 -5.38 -9.37
C VAL A 149 22.20 -6.63 -8.54
N VAL A 150 21.42 -7.71 -8.74
CA VAL A 150 21.52 -8.98 -7.97
C VAL A 150 22.94 -9.57 -7.97
N ASN A 151 23.69 -9.39 -9.05
CA ASN A 151 25.05 -9.93 -9.18
C ASN A 151 26.09 -9.21 -8.32
N ILE A 152 25.70 -8.18 -7.55
CA ILE A 152 26.54 -7.59 -6.51
C ILE A 152 26.77 -8.55 -5.34
N LEU A 153 25.83 -9.46 -5.06
CA LEU A 153 25.79 -10.24 -3.81
C LEU A 153 27.04 -11.12 -3.58
N PRO A 154 27.60 -11.83 -4.57
CA PRO A 154 28.86 -12.57 -4.39
C PRO A 154 30.04 -11.64 -4.05
N LEU A 155 30.10 -10.45 -4.66
CA LEU A 155 31.15 -9.47 -4.41
C LEU A 155 31.02 -8.88 -3.01
N LEU A 156 29.79 -8.55 -2.61
CA LEU A 156 29.48 -8.02 -1.29
C LEU A 156 29.81 -9.04 -0.19
N ARG A 157 29.41 -10.32 -0.33
CA ARG A 157 29.76 -11.37 0.63
C ARG A 157 31.26 -11.53 0.82
N LYS A 158 32.02 -11.49 -0.29
CA LYS A 158 33.48 -11.55 -0.23
C LYS A 158 34.04 -10.35 0.53
N PHE A 159 33.61 -9.14 0.20
CA PHE A 159 34.04 -7.93 0.89
C PHE A 159 33.67 -7.93 2.38
N ALA A 160 32.44 -8.33 2.71
CA ALA A 160 31.95 -8.44 4.09
C ALA A 160 32.80 -9.43 4.90
N THR A 161 33.22 -10.54 4.29
CA THR A 161 34.15 -11.50 4.93
C THR A 161 35.54 -10.91 5.13
N ASP A 162 36.12 -10.28 4.10
CA ASP A 162 37.49 -9.76 4.15
C ASP A 162 37.66 -8.56 5.12
N ILE A 163 36.59 -7.80 5.37
CA ILE A 163 36.53 -6.69 6.35
C ILE A 163 35.96 -7.11 7.71
N ASN A 164 35.40 -8.32 7.81
CA ASN A 164 34.69 -8.79 8.99
C ASN A 164 33.51 -7.88 9.39
N LEU A 165 32.70 -7.53 8.39
CA LEU A 165 31.68 -6.47 8.46
C LEU A 165 30.60 -6.74 9.52
N HIS A 166 30.25 -8.00 9.77
CA HIS A 166 29.35 -8.39 10.85
C HIS A 166 29.84 -7.94 12.24
N THR A 167 31.17 -7.94 12.46
CA THR A 167 31.74 -7.47 13.72
C THR A 167 31.55 -5.95 13.87
N ILE A 168 31.81 -5.20 12.80
CA ILE A 168 31.59 -3.74 12.75
C ILE A 168 30.11 -3.41 13.02
N TRP A 169 29.18 -4.19 12.43
CA TRP A 169 27.76 -4.06 12.70
C TRP A 169 27.43 -4.23 14.19
N ILE A 170 27.90 -5.32 14.82
CA ILE A 170 27.67 -5.59 16.24
C ILE A 170 28.22 -4.47 17.12
N GLU A 171 29.43 -3.98 16.82
CA GLU A 171 30.08 -2.90 17.58
C GLU A 171 29.33 -1.57 17.50
N HIS A 172 28.68 -1.29 16.37
CA HIS A 172 27.92 -0.06 16.15
C HIS A 172 26.41 -0.17 16.40
N ARG A 173 25.91 -1.38 16.67
CA ARG A 173 24.49 -1.62 16.98
C ARG A 173 23.96 -0.74 18.13
N PRO A 174 24.68 -0.49 19.24
CA PRO A 174 24.20 0.40 20.30
C PRO A 174 23.93 1.85 19.83
N GLN A 175 24.71 2.36 18.88
CA GLN A 175 24.52 3.69 18.29
C GLN A 175 23.27 3.72 17.40
N TYR A 176 23.01 2.63 16.66
CA TYR A 176 21.78 2.47 15.87
C TYR A 176 20.54 2.42 16.79
N GLU A 177 20.61 1.65 17.87
CA GLU A 177 19.53 1.56 18.88
C GLU A 177 19.28 2.89 19.59
N ALA A 178 20.32 3.71 19.79
CA ALA A 178 20.15 5.07 20.29
C ALA A 178 19.38 5.97 19.31
N LEU A 179 19.64 5.86 18.01
CA LEU A 179 18.92 6.59 16.96
C LEU A 179 17.46 6.13 16.85
N LEU A 180 17.21 4.82 16.93
CA LEU A 180 15.84 4.27 16.97
C LEU A 180 15.03 4.89 18.12
N ARG A 181 15.60 4.98 19.32
CA ARG A 181 14.92 5.60 20.48
C ARG A 181 14.60 7.07 20.27
N ILE A 182 15.44 7.82 19.56
CA ILE A 182 15.17 9.24 19.25
C ILE A 182 14.00 9.37 18.28
N VAL A 183 13.94 8.51 17.26
CA VAL A 183 12.91 8.56 16.20
C VAL A 183 11.57 7.97 16.65
N HIS A 184 11.59 7.03 17.61
CA HIS A 184 10.40 6.31 18.08
C HIS A 184 9.26 7.23 18.54
N ASP A 185 9.57 8.22 19.39
CA ASP A 185 8.55 9.11 19.96
C ASP A 185 7.91 10.03 18.90
N PRO A 186 8.67 10.73 18.04
CA PRO A 186 8.12 11.45 16.90
C PRO A 186 7.26 10.57 15.97
N LEU A 187 7.73 9.36 15.66
CA LEU A 187 7.00 8.43 14.78
C LEU A 187 5.67 8.01 15.40
N THR A 188 5.68 7.63 16.68
CA THR A 188 4.47 7.23 17.41
C THR A 188 3.45 8.36 17.46
N ARG A 189 3.90 9.60 17.71
CA ARG A 189 3.03 10.78 17.68
C ARG A 189 2.47 11.06 16.30
N MET A 190 3.28 10.90 15.26
CA MET A 190 2.85 11.08 13.87
C MET A 190 1.73 10.09 13.52
N VAL A 191 1.93 8.80 13.81
CA VAL A 191 0.93 7.75 13.59
C VAL A 191 -0.35 8.06 14.36
N LEU A 192 -0.25 8.31 15.67
CA LEU A 192 -1.42 8.60 16.51
C LEU A 192 -2.20 9.83 16.03
N ASN A 193 -1.51 10.92 15.69
CA ASN A 193 -2.17 12.13 15.19
C ASN A 193 -2.88 11.89 13.86
N THR A 194 -2.29 11.07 12.99
CA THR A 194 -2.88 10.69 11.71
C THR A 194 -4.13 9.83 11.91
N ASP A 195 -4.04 8.81 12.77
CA ASP A 195 -5.18 7.94 13.11
C ASP A 195 -6.32 8.73 13.75
N ILE A 196 -6.01 9.63 14.68
CA ILE A 196 -6.98 10.54 15.31
C ILE A 196 -7.68 11.40 14.27
N TYR A 197 -6.94 11.94 13.30
CA TYR A 197 -7.52 12.78 12.24
C TYR A 197 -8.45 11.97 11.34
N LEU A 198 -8.05 10.76 10.94
CA LEU A 198 -8.84 9.89 10.07
C LEU A 198 -9.99 9.17 10.80
N HIS A 199 -10.06 9.30 12.13
CA HIS A 199 -10.91 8.52 13.04
C HIS A 199 -10.79 7.00 12.79
N VAL A 200 -9.56 6.54 12.57
CA VAL A 200 -9.26 5.11 12.37
C VAL A 200 -8.78 4.52 13.71
N PRO A 201 -9.25 3.34 14.11
CA PRO A 201 -8.69 2.68 15.30
C PRO A 201 -7.23 2.34 15.06
N VAL A 202 -6.40 2.44 16.11
CA VAL A 202 -4.98 2.03 16.05
C VAL A 202 -4.90 0.63 15.46
N SER A 203 -4.25 0.53 14.29
CA SER A 203 -4.30 -0.63 13.41
C SER A 203 -3.88 -1.91 14.16
N SER A 204 -4.78 -2.89 14.24
CA SER A 204 -4.42 -4.27 14.54
C SER A 204 -4.00 -4.96 13.25
N TYR A 205 -2.92 -5.74 13.26
CA TYR A 205 -2.41 -6.43 12.08
C TYR A 205 -3.51 -7.13 11.27
N ASP A 206 -3.75 -6.65 10.05
CA ASP A 206 -4.80 -7.12 9.11
C ASP A 206 -4.21 -7.90 7.93
N GLY A 207 -2.93 -8.29 8.02
CA GLY A 207 -2.16 -8.87 6.92
C GLY A 207 -1.28 -7.86 6.19
N ARG A 208 -1.39 -6.56 6.48
CA ARG A 208 -0.54 -5.49 5.95
C ARG A 208 0.41 -4.96 7.02
N ARG A 209 1.57 -4.49 6.59
CA ARG A 209 2.60 -3.94 7.48
C ARG A 209 3.08 -2.59 6.99
N PHE A 210 3.35 -1.73 7.95
CA PHE A 210 4.10 -0.50 7.77
C PHE A 210 5.42 -0.63 8.52
N LEU A 211 6.54 -0.61 7.79
CA LEU A 211 7.88 -0.83 8.32
C LEU A 211 8.74 0.39 8.02
N VAL A 212 9.29 1.00 9.08
CA VAL A 212 10.30 2.05 8.96
C VAL A 212 11.66 1.45 9.30
N LEU A 213 12.57 1.44 8.33
CA LEU A 213 13.96 1.01 8.51
C LEU A 213 14.86 2.24 8.63
N LEU A 214 15.58 2.34 9.75
CA LEU A 214 16.63 3.34 9.89
C LEU A 214 17.96 2.79 9.39
N GLU A 215 18.53 3.48 8.40
CA GLU A 215 19.85 3.17 7.85
C GLU A 215 20.75 4.42 7.86
N PRO A 216 21.52 4.64 8.95
CA PRO A 216 22.51 5.70 9.09
C PRO A 216 23.58 5.76 8.00
N MET A 217 23.89 4.68 7.29
CA MET A 217 24.87 4.71 6.20
C MET A 217 24.33 5.37 4.93
N LEU A 218 23.04 5.70 4.85
CA LEU A 218 22.44 6.41 3.72
C LEU A 218 22.39 7.93 3.94
N ALA A 219 21.92 8.69 2.94
CA ALA A 219 21.85 10.14 3.02
C ALA A 219 20.55 10.58 3.70
N PRO A 220 20.57 11.53 4.67
CA PRO A 220 19.35 12.04 5.29
C PRO A 220 18.29 12.57 4.32
N SER A 221 18.68 13.22 3.22
CA SER A 221 17.71 13.70 2.20
C SER A 221 17.12 12.60 1.31
N ALA A 222 17.58 11.35 1.43
CA ALA A 222 17.22 10.26 0.54
C ALA A 222 16.27 9.25 1.19
N THR A 223 15.13 9.71 1.69
CA THR A 223 14.06 8.79 2.14
C THR A 223 13.56 7.99 0.95
N ASN A 224 13.46 6.67 1.13
CA ASN A 224 12.99 5.76 0.09
C ASN A 224 11.76 5.01 0.58
N ALA A 225 10.61 5.31 -0.02
CA ALA A 225 9.38 4.58 0.23
C ALA A 225 9.12 3.54 -0.87
N ARG A 226 8.75 2.32 -0.48
CA ARG A 226 8.42 1.19 -1.35
C ARG A 226 7.14 0.53 -0.88
N VAL A 227 6.26 0.26 -1.83
CA VAL A 227 5.03 -0.50 -1.58
C VAL A 227 5.10 -1.78 -2.38
N TYR A 228 5.17 -2.91 -1.68
CA TYR A 228 5.26 -4.25 -2.26
C TYR A 228 4.10 -5.10 -1.75
N GLY A 229 3.01 -5.13 -2.52
CA GLY A 229 1.79 -5.83 -2.13
C GLY A 229 1.22 -5.28 -0.83
N SER A 230 1.32 -6.04 0.26
CA SER A 230 0.82 -5.69 1.59
C SER A 230 1.84 -4.97 2.47
N ASP A 231 3.10 -4.87 2.04
CA ASP A 231 4.18 -4.28 2.82
C ASP A 231 4.49 -2.85 2.33
N TYR A 232 4.36 -1.89 3.23
CA TYR A 232 4.68 -0.47 3.05
C TYR A 232 5.96 -0.19 3.82
N ILE A 233 7.04 0.07 3.11
CA ILE A 233 8.38 0.15 3.70
C ILE A 233 8.94 1.53 3.44
N VAL A 234 9.44 2.18 4.49
CA VAL A 234 10.16 3.44 4.41
C VAL A 234 11.56 3.24 4.94
N VAL A 235 12.57 3.48 4.10
CA VAL A 235 13.97 3.54 4.50
C VAL A 235 14.35 5.00 4.68
N ALA A 236 14.75 5.36 5.90
CA ALA A 236 15.15 6.72 6.26
C ALA A 236 16.54 6.72 6.90
N SER A 237 17.32 7.78 6.65
CA SER A 237 18.61 7.98 7.31
C SER A 237 18.54 9.16 8.29
N PRO A 238 18.97 8.97 9.55
CA PRO A 238 18.98 10.05 10.52
C PRO A 238 20.08 11.08 10.26
N ALA A 239 19.71 12.36 10.35
CA ALA A 239 20.62 13.48 10.32
C ALA A 239 21.48 13.60 11.59
N GLY A 240 22.58 14.34 11.49
CA GLY A 240 23.48 14.67 12.59
C GLY A 240 23.05 15.89 13.40
N ASP A 241 22.32 16.84 12.80
CA ASP A 241 21.83 18.05 13.47
C ASP A 241 20.42 18.47 12.97
N PRO A 242 19.38 18.41 13.82
CA PRO A 242 19.41 17.78 15.14
C PRO A 242 19.64 16.27 15.01
N LEU A 243 20.38 15.69 15.95
CA LEU A 243 20.73 14.26 15.92
C LEU A 243 19.46 13.40 15.88
N GLY A 244 19.40 12.48 14.93
CA GLY A 244 18.28 11.56 14.78
C GLY A 244 17.07 12.15 14.04
N ALA A 245 17.16 13.36 13.50
CA ALA A 245 16.10 13.92 12.68
C ALA A 245 15.94 13.14 11.36
N VAL A 246 14.70 12.88 10.98
CA VAL A 246 14.29 12.23 9.73
C VAL A 246 13.16 13.04 9.10
N HIS A 247 12.94 12.87 7.79
CA HIS A 247 11.82 13.49 7.06
C HIS A 247 10.49 12.84 7.46
N MET A 248 9.95 13.28 8.60
CA MET A 248 8.72 12.72 9.18
C MET A 248 7.49 12.95 8.30
N ASP A 249 7.50 14.03 7.52
CA ASP A 249 6.50 14.32 6.50
C ASP A 249 6.46 13.23 5.42
N GLU A 250 7.61 12.76 4.94
CA GLU A 250 7.72 11.70 3.94
C GLU A 250 7.30 10.32 4.50
N ILE A 251 7.64 10.05 5.76
CA ILE A 251 7.17 8.85 6.47
C ILE A 251 5.65 8.90 6.64
N ARG A 252 5.10 10.05 7.05
CA ARG A 252 3.66 10.27 7.21
C ARG A 252 2.92 10.11 5.89
N HIS A 253 3.46 10.65 4.80
CA HIS A 253 2.90 10.51 3.48
C HIS A 253 2.76 9.02 3.10
N THR A 254 3.81 8.22 3.33
CA THR A 254 3.75 6.77 3.09
C THR A 254 2.79 6.05 4.05
N TYR A 255 2.66 6.51 5.29
CA TYR A 255 1.69 5.97 6.24
C TYR A 255 0.24 6.27 5.80
N LEU A 256 0.00 7.43 5.21
CA LEU A 256 -1.29 7.75 4.60
C LEU A 256 -1.61 6.84 3.41
N HIS A 257 -0.62 6.43 2.61
CA HIS A 257 -0.82 5.35 1.63
C HIS A 257 -1.28 4.05 2.29
N TYR A 258 -0.61 3.66 3.38
CA TYR A 258 -0.98 2.47 4.15
C TYR A 258 -2.44 2.54 4.63
N GLU A 259 -2.93 3.68 5.11
CA GLU A 259 -4.32 3.79 5.57
C GLU A 259 -5.35 3.95 4.44
N ILE A 260 -5.04 4.73 3.41
CA ILE A 260 -6.03 5.22 2.44
C ILE A 260 -6.18 4.29 1.23
N GLU A 261 -5.10 3.72 0.72
CA GLU A 261 -5.13 2.95 -0.53
C GLU A 261 -6.15 1.80 -0.55
N PRO A 262 -6.21 0.91 0.48
CA PRO A 262 -7.18 -0.18 0.46
C PRO A 262 -8.63 0.32 0.49
N LEU A 263 -8.88 1.46 1.11
CA LEU A 263 -10.20 2.06 1.17
C LEU A 263 -10.64 2.53 -0.23
N VAL A 264 -9.73 3.15 -0.98
CA VAL A 264 -9.97 3.55 -2.37
C VAL A 264 -10.17 2.33 -3.27
N TYR A 265 -9.37 1.27 -3.12
CA TYR A 265 -9.50 0.07 -3.97
C TYR A 265 -10.70 -0.83 -3.66
N SER A 266 -11.32 -0.67 -2.48
CA SER A 266 -12.39 -1.55 -1.99
C SER A 266 -13.60 -1.70 -2.93
N ARG A 267 -13.83 -0.76 -3.86
CA ARG A 267 -14.91 -0.86 -4.87
C ARG A 267 -14.41 -0.59 -6.30
N GLY A 268 -13.49 -1.41 -6.79
CA GLY A 268 -12.86 -1.25 -8.10
C GLY A 268 -13.80 -1.10 -9.32
N THR A 269 -15.02 -1.65 -9.29
CA THR A 269 -16.01 -1.43 -10.39
C THR A 269 -16.58 -0.02 -10.40
N ALA A 270 -16.73 0.61 -9.23
CA ALA A 270 -17.25 1.97 -9.09
C ALA A 270 -16.20 3.03 -9.48
N ILE A 271 -14.90 2.69 -9.43
CA ILE A 271 -13.81 3.57 -9.86
C ILE A 271 -13.85 3.82 -11.38
N LYS A 272 -14.32 2.87 -12.20
CA LYS A 272 -14.31 3.01 -13.67
C LYS A 272 -15.05 4.25 -14.18
N ARG A 273 -16.09 4.71 -13.46
CA ARG A 273 -16.83 5.93 -13.80
C ARG A 273 -15.98 7.21 -13.68
N LEU A 274 -14.90 7.15 -12.90
CA LEU A 274 -14.00 8.28 -12.61
C LEU A 274 -12.90 8.43 -13.66
N VAL A 275 -12.68 7.42 -14.52
CA VAL A 275 -11.67 7.43 -15.60
C VAL A 275 -11.72 8.69 -16.49
N PRO A 276 -12.88 9.31 -16.81
CA PRO A 276 -12.91 10.55 -17.58
C PRO A 276 -12.12 11.71 -16.96
N LEU A 277 -11.90 11.72 -15.64
CA LEU A 277 -11.08 12.74 -14.94
C LEU A 277 -9.61 12.67 -15.37
N LEU A 278 -9.11 11.52 -15.83
CA LEU A 278 -7.73 11.41 -16.31
C LEU A 278 -7.46 12.32 -17.53
N LYS A 279 -8.49 12.74 -18.26
CA LYS A 279 -8.34 13.62 -19.42
C LYS A 279 -7.83 15.01 -19.02
N SER A 280 -8.18 15.52 -17.84
CA SER A 280 -7.77 16.86 -17.40
C SER A 280 -6.30 16.92 -16.97
N VAL A 281 -5.72 15.79 -16.58
CA VAL A 281 -4.34 15.70 -16.06
C VAL A 281 -3.30 15.24 -17.08
N GLN A 282 -3.66 15.03 -18.35
CA GLN A 282 -2.71 14.56 -19.37
C GLN A 282 -1.53 15.52 -19.55
N ASP A 283 -1.81 16.82 -19.52
CA ASP A 283 -0.82 17.90 -19.67
C ASP A 283 -0.24 18.37 -18.33
N ALA A 284 -0.70 17.81 -17.21
CA ALA A 284 -0.17 18.15 -15.88
C ALA A 284 1.29 17.67 -15.74
N PRO A 285 2.12 18.31 -14.90
CA PRO A 285 3.50 17.91 -14.71
C PRO A 285 3.63 16.73 -13.73
N LEU A 286 2.82 15.69 -13.93
CA LEU A 286 2.80 14.46 -13.13
C LEU A 286 3.52 13.31 -13.84
N ASP A 287 3.97 12.35 -13.05
CA ASP A 287 4.43 11.06 -13.57
C ASP A 287 3.30 10.32 -14.30
N PHE A 288 3.68 9.54 -15.31
CA PHE A 288 2.73 8.83 -16.17
C PHE A 288 1.78 7.91 -15.40
N ALA A 289 2.22 7.33 -14.28
CA ALA A 289 1.39 6.49 -13.43
C ALA A 289 0.10 7.21 -12.98
N TYR A 290 0.22 8.46 -12.52
CA TYR A 290 -0.93 9.28 -12.07
C TYR A 290 -1.79 9.80 -13.22
N LYS A 291 -1.25 9.83 -14.43
CA LYS A 291 -2.00 10.19 -15.66
C LYS A 291 -2.77 9.03 -16.27
N SER A 292 -2.42 7.79 -15.91
CA SER A 292 -2.94 6.58 -16.54
C SER A 292 -3.73 5.69 -15.58
N ASP A 293 -3.52 5.83 -14.27
CA ASP A 293 -4.27 5.13 -13.22
C ASP A 293 -5.07 6.14 -12.39
N ILE A 294 -6.39 6.07 -12.54
CA ILE A 294 -7.32 6.93 -11.81
C ILE A 294 -7.29 6.67 -10.30
N SER A 295 -7.02 5.44 -9.88
CA SER A 295 -6.97 5.10 -8.47
C SER A 295 -5.75 5.72 -7.82
N ALA A 296 -4.60 5.67 -8.51
CA ALA A 296 -3.39 6.35 -8.07
C ALA A 296 -3.63 7.86 -7.93
N LEU A 297 -4.22 8.51 -8.95
CA LEU A 297 -4.54 9.94 -8.88
C LEU A 297 -5.46 10.30 -7.71
N LEU A 298 -6.54 9.53 -7.50
CA LEU A 298 -7.50 9.76 -6.42
C LEU A 298 -6.85 9.62 -5.05
N THR A 299 -6.08 8.55 -4.85
CA THR A 299 -5.34 8.32 -3.62
C THR A 299 -4.40 9.49 -3.33
N GLU A 300 -3.56 9.90 -4.29
CA GLU A 300 -2.64 11.03 -4.05
C GLU A 300 -3.37 12.33 -3.74
N CYS A 301 -4.43 12.65 -4.49
CA CYS A 301 -5.19 13.88 -4.25
C CYS A 301 -5.84 13.89 -2.87
N LEU A 302 -6.36 12.75 -2.41
CA LEU A 302 -6.94 12.58 -1.08
C LEU A 302 -5.86 12.68 0.01
N ILE A 303 -4.73 11.98 -0.16
CA ILE A 303 -3.59 12.07 0.77
C ILE A 303 -3.17 13.53 0.91
N LYS A 304 -2.89 14.24 -0.19
CA LYS A 304 -2.48 15.65 -0.15
C LYS A 304 -3.52 16.53 0.54
N ALA A 305 -4.80 16.27 0.36
CA ALA A 305 -5.84 16.99 1.08
C ALA A 305 -5.77 16.76 2.61
N VAL A 306 -5.54 15.51 3.06
CA VAL A 306 -5.29 15.19 4.47
C VAL A 306 -4.05 15.90 4.99
N GLU A 307 -2.97 15.95 4.20
CA GLU A 307 -1.75 16.66 4.56
C GLU A 307 -1.98 18.15 4.73
N ILE A 308 -2.77 18.78 3.85
CA ILE A 308 -3.11 20.21 3.95
C ILE A 308 -4.01 20.50 5.15
N HIS A 309 -4.93 19.60 5.51
CA HIS A 309 -5.73 19.78 6.74
C HIS A 309 -4.87 19.74 8.01
N THR A 310 -3.88 18.84 8.02
CA THR A 310 -3.04 18.53 9.19
C THR A 310 -1.68 19.24 9.21
N MET A 311 -1.41 20.10 8.22
CA MET A 311 -0.12 20.81 8.10
C MET A 311 0.13 21.79 9.27
N ASP A 312 1.40 22.05 9.53
CA ASP A 312 1.81 23.24 10.28
C ASP A 312 1.72 24.47 9.36
N VAL A 313 0.80 25.37 9.67
CA VAL A 313 0.58 26.63 8.92
C VAL A 313 1.61 27.71 9.22
N GLY A 314 2.60 27.43 10.09
CA GLY A 314 3.68 28.37 10.43
C GLY A 314 3.23 29.56 11.29
N ILE A 315 2.00 29.51 11.82
CA ILE A 315 1.42 30.54 12.67
C ILE A 315 1.33 29.98 14.11
N PRO A 316 1.87 30.67 15.12
CA PRO A 316 1.76 30.23 16.50
C PRO A 316 0.30 30.10 16.95
N LYS A 317 -0.10 28.89 17.37
CA LYS A 317 -1.45 28.64 17.89
C LYS A 317 -1.64 29.37 19.23
N PRO A 318 -2.76 30.09 19.43
CA PRO A 318 -3.05 30.75 20.70
C PRO A 318 -2.99 29.77 21.88
N GLN A 319 -2.34 30.18 22.97
CA GLN A 319 -2.22 29.36 24.17
C GLN A 319 -3.52 29.39 24.98
N LYS A 320 -4.01 28.20 25.34
CA LYS A 320 -5.18 28.06 26.21
C LYS A 320 -4.86 28.64 27.60
N PRO A 321 -5.70 29.55 28.15
CA PRO A 321 -5.53 30.04 29.52
C PRO A 321 -5.55 28.91 30.55
N GLU A 322 -4.89 29.13 31.70
CA GLU A 322 -4.97 28.22 32.84
C GLU A 322 -6.42 27.99 33.28
N ALA A 323 -6.71 26.82 33.86
CA ALA A 323 -8.07 26.43 34.22
C ALA A 323 -8.75 27.39 35.23
N ASN A 324 -7.97 28.10 36.04
CA ASN A 324 -8.40 29.09 37.03
C ASN A 324 -8.52 30.52 36.45
N ALA A 325 -8.28 30.72 35.16
CA ALA A 325 -8.29 32.04 34.54
C ALA A 325 -9.69 32.67 34.50
N SER A 326 -9.75 34.00 34.40
CA SER A 326 -11.03 34.72 34.35
C SER A 326 -11.82 34.41 33.07
N ARG A 327 -13.15 34.53 33.13
CA ARG A 327 -14.03 34.40 31.95
C ARG A 327 -13.61 35.33 30.79
N ALA A 328 -13.09 36.52 31.10
CA ALA A 328 -12.57 37.46 30.10
C ALA A 328 -11.32 36.93 29.39
N ALA A 329 -10.46 36.17 30.07
CA ALA A 329 -9.31 35.51 29.45
C ALA A 329 -9.74 34.41 28.48
N PHE A 330 -10.75 33.62 28.84
CA PHE A 330 -11.35 32.64 27.93
C PHE A 330 -12.04 33.29 26.71
N GLY A 331 -12.71 34.44 26.90
CA GLY A 331 -13.26 35.23 25.79
C GLY A 331 -12.18 35.68 24.80
N LYS A 332 -11.10 36.31 25.31
CA LYS A 332 -9.95 36.71 24.48
C LYS A 332 -9.30 35.53 23.76
N TYR A 333 -9.19 34.39 24.43
CA TYR A 333 -8.68 33.16 23.82
C TYR A 333 -9.58 32.68 22.67
N SER A 334 -10.90 32.67 22.86
CA SER A 334 -11.86 32.31 21.82
C SER A 334 -11.76 33.24 20.60
N ASP A 335 -11.67 34.55 20.82
CA ASP A 335 -11.53 35.53 19.74
C ASP A 335 -10.20 35.34 18.99
N ALA A 336 -9.11 35.11 19.73
CA ALA A 336 -7.79 34.84 19.17
C ALA A 336 -7.78 33.51 18.38
N MET A 337 -8.45 32.48 18.87
CA MET A 337 -8.61 31.20 18.17
C MET A 337 -9.38 31.36 16.86
N GLY A 338 -10.49 32.10 16.86
CA GLY A 338 -11.23 32.36 15.62
C GLY A 338 -10.43 33.20 14.61
N ALA A 339 -9.57 34.12 15.07
CA ALA A 339 -8.63 34.82 14.19
C ALA A 339 -7.55 33.88 13.63
N TYR A 340 -6.98 33.02 14.48
CA TYR A 340 -6.01 32.01 14.07
C TYR A 340 -6.58 31.06 13.01
N GLU A 341 -7.78 30.52 13.23
CA GLU A 341 -8.43 29.58 12.30
C GLU A 341 -8.65 30.20 10.91
N ARG A 342 -9.08 31.47 10.85
CA ARG A 342 -9.23 32.18 9.56
C ARG A 342 -7.90 32.37 8.82
N HIS A 343 -6.83 32.70 9.55
CA HIS A 343 -5.51 32.85 8.95
C HIS A 343 -4.93 31.49 8.51
N ALA A 344 -5.06 30.46 9.36
CA ALA A 344 -4.66 29.10 9.05
C ALA A 344 -5.38 28.58 7.81
N GLU A 345 -6.69 28.80 7.71
CA GLU A 345 -7.47 28.42 6.53
C GLU A 345 -6.99 29.12 5.27
N THR A 346 -6.63 30.41 5.36
CA THR A 346 -6.07 31.14 4.21
C THR A 346 -4.78 30.50 3.71
N VAL A 347 -3.90 30.07 4.62
CA VAL A 347 -2.65 29.36 4.27
C VAL A 347 -2.94 28.00 3.64
N ARG A 348 -3.88 27.23 4.21
CA ARG A 348 -4.28 25.93 3.65
C ARG A 348 -4.86 26.06 2.24
N GLN A 349 -5.71 27.05 2.00
CA GLN A 349 -6.27 27.31 0.67
C GLN A 349 -5.17 27.65 -0.35
N GLN A 350 -4.14 28.39 0.04
CA GLN A 350 -2.98 28.63 -0.83
C GLN A 350 -2.25 27.33 -1.19
N HIS A 351 -2.13 26.39 -0.23
CA HIS A 351 -1.55 25.07 -0.51
C HIS A 351 -2.45 24.21 -1.39
N VAL A 352 -3.77 24.22 -1.19
CA VAL A 352 -4.72 23.57 -2.10
C VAL A 352 -4.51 24.08 -3.52
N ASP A 353 -4.51 25.40 -3.72
CA ASP A 353 -4.32 26.01 -5.04
C ASP A 353 -2.98 25.63 -5.67
N LEU A 354 -1.90 25.65 -4.88
CA LEU A 354 -0.57 25.27 -5.34
C LEU A 354 -0.54 23.80 -5.79
N THR A 355 -1.08 22.89 -4.97
CA THR A 355 -1.13 21.46 -5.23
C THR A 355 -1.97 21.13 -6.46
N MET A 356 -3.09 21.82 -6.65
CA MET A 356 -3.92 21.71 -7.86
C MET A 356 -3.13 22.11 -9.11
N ARG A 357 -2.40 23.23 -9.07
CA ARG A 357 -1.53 23.70 -10.17
C ARG A 357 -0.32 22.80 -10.43
N GLN A 358 0.09 21.99 -9.46
CA GLN A 358 1.10 20.95 -9.64
C GLN A 358 0.55 19.70 -10.35
N GLY A 359 -0.76 19.63 -10.60
CA GLY A 359 -1.40 18.53 -11.33
C GLY A 359 -2.37 17.69 -10.50
N TRP A 360 -2.41 17.89 -9.19
CA TRP A 360 -3.26 17.12 -8.27
C TRP A 360 -4.67 17.72 -8.22
N VAL A 361 -5.37 17.61 -9.35
CA VAL A 361 -6.59 18.38 -9.66
C VAL A 361 -7.81 18.06 -8.78
N LEU A 362 -7.79 16.98 -8.01
CA LEU A 362 -8.90 16.63 -7.11
C LEU A 362 -8.64 17.04 -5.66
N THR A 363 -7.50 17.65 -5.34
CA THR A 363 -7.14 18.02 -3.97
C THR A 363 -8.16 18.98 -3.36
N ALA A 364 -8.67 19.95 -4.10
CA ALA A 364 -9.69 20.88 -3.59
C ALA A 364 -11.00 20.17 -3.26
N TYR A 365 -11.45 19.25 -4.13
CA TYR A 365 -12.64 18.44 -3.88
C TYR A 365 -12.50 17.62 -2.59
N PHE A 366 -11.37 16.92 -2.42
CA PHE A 366 -11.13 16.12 -1.22
C PHE A 366 -10.95 16.98 0.02
N TYR A 367 -10.32 18.15 -0.10
CA TYR A 367 -10.18 19.09 1.01
C TYR A 367 -11.55 19.55 1.53
N GLU A 368 -12.47 19.92 0.64
CA GLU A 368 -13.83 20.30 0.99
C GLU A 368 -14.60 19.15 1.66
N LYS A 369 -14.43 17.92 1.15
CA LYS A 369 -15.08 16.72 1.68
C LYS A 369 -14.55 16.29 3.04
N LEU A 370 -13.23 16.32 3.25
CA LEU A 370 -12.62 16.08 4.57
C LEU A 370 -13.08 17.13 5.59
N GLY A 371 -13.24 18.38 5.19
CA GLY A 371 -13.83 19.40 6.06
C GLY A 371 -15.30 19.14 6.42
N GLN A 372 -16.07 18.44 5.56
CA GLN A 372 -17.42 17.97 5.90
C GLN A 372 -17.35 16.81 6.90
N MET A 373 -16.52 15.80 6.60
CA MET A 373 -16.25 14.65 7.47
C MET A 373 -15.91 15.08 8.91
N GLU A 374 -15.01 16.04 9.09
CA GLU A 374 -14.63 16.58 10.40
C GLU A 374 -15.79 17.21 11.16
N ARG A 375 -16.67 17.96 10.47
CA ARG A 375 -17.84 18.60 11.09
C ARG A 375 -18.88 17.57 11.52
N ASP A 376 -19.04 16.52 10.73
CA ASP A 376 -20.00 15.45 10.96
C ASP A 376 -19.49 14.43 11.99
N GLY A 377 -18.17 14.42 12.26
CA GLY A 377 -17.52 13.56 13.23
C GLY A 377 -17.43 12.09 12.80
N VAL A 378 -17.62 11.80 11.52
CA VAL A 378 -17.56 10.47 10.92
C VAL A 378 -16.11 10.13 10.54
N GLY A 379 -15.77 8.84 10.50
CA GLY A 379 -14.42 8.41 10.12
C GLY A 379 -14.24 8.20 8.63
N LEU A 380 -13.00 8.29 8.16
CA LEU A 380 -12.68 8.21 6.73
C LEU A 380 -13.20 6.90 6.13
N LYS A 381 -13.05 5.78 6.83
CA LYS A 381 -13.52 4.46 6.36
C LYS A 381 -15.02 4.45 6.03
N ASP A 382 -15.83 5.17 6.79
CA ASP A 382 -17.28 5.21 6.61
C ASP A 382 -17.67 6.23 5.52
N ASP A 383 -16.97 7.36 5.44
CA ASP A 383 -17.30 8.47 4.52
C ASP A 383 -16.69 8.30 3.11
N ILE A 384 -15.57 7.58 2.97
CA ILE A 384 -14.82 7.48 1.71
C ILE A 384 -15.66 6.94 0.55
N GLY A 385 -16.66 6.10 0.85
CA GLY A 385 -17.58 5.57 -0.14
C GLY A 385 -18.38 6.67 -0.84
N GLU A 386 -18.95 7.60 -0.08
CA GLU A 386 -19.65 8.76 -0.65
C GLU A 386 -18.65 9.74 -1.26
N MET A 387 -17.54 10.00 -0.56
CA MET A 387 -16.51 10.93 -1.01
C MET A 387 -15.96 10.58 -2.39
N VAL A 388 -15.66 9.31 -2.66
CA VAL A 388 -15.08 8.86 -3.94
C VAL A 388 -16.16 8.44 -4.94
N TYR A 389 -17.13 7.61 -4.53
CA TYR A 389 -18.11 7.03 -5.45
C TYR A 389 -19.38 7.88 -5.63
N GLY A 390 -19.58 8.91 -4.81
CA GLY A 390 -20.61 9.93 -4.99
C GLY A 390 -20.15 11.17 -5.77
N MET A 391 -18.86 11.27 -6.12
CA MET A 391 -18.29 12.41 -6.86
C MET A 391 -19.04 12.71 -8.16
N ASP A 392 -19.36 13.98 -8.37
CA ASP A 392 -19.91 14.51 -9.63
C ASP A 392 -18.77 14.69 -10.64
N VAL A 393 -18.58 13.67 -11.49
CA VAL A 393 -17.46 13.59 -12.43
C VAL A 393 -17.47 14.73 -13.44
N ASP A 394 -18.64 15.12 -13.93
CA ASP A 394 -18.74 16.15 -14.96
C ASP A 394 -18.41 17.53 -14.40
N ARG A 395 -18.85 17.82 -13.16
CA ARG A 395 -18.52 19.06 -12.47
C ARG A 395 -17.03 19.15 -12.18
N GLU A 396 -16.43 18.13 -11.59
CA GLU A 396 -14.98 18.15 -11.29
C GLU A 396 -14.16 18.19 -12.59
N ALA A 397 -14.51 17.40 -13.60
CA ALA A 397 -13.83 17.46 -14.91
C ALA A 397 -13.92 18.84 -15.58
N HIS A 398 -15.00 19.61 -15.32
CA HIS A 398 -15.11 20.98 -15.81
C HIS A 398 -14.23 21.95 -15.01
N ARG A 399 -14.19 21.80 -13.68
CA ARG A 399 -13.31 22.59 -12.79
C ARG A 399 -11.85 22.39 -13.17
N ASP A 400 -11.44 21.14 -13.38
CA ASP A 400 -10.04 20.79 -13.66
C ASP A 400 -9.50 21.42 -14.94
N LYS A 401 -10.35 21.57 -15.97
CA LYS A 401 -9.97 22.19 -17.25
C LYS A 401 -9.60 23.67 -17.13
N GLN A 402 -9.96 24.33 -16.02
CA GLN A 402 -9.67 25.74 -15.78
C GLN A 402 -8.32 25.93 -15.05
N ILE A 403 -7.64 24.85 -14.69
CA ILE A 403 -6.39 24.89 -13.95
C ILE A 403 -5.24 25.19 -14.91
N GLU A 404 -4.43 26.17 -14.54
CA GLU A 404 -3.19 26.49 -15.24
C GLU A 404 -2.02 25.79 -14.53
N PHE A 405 -1.48 24.75 -15.17
CA PHE A 405 -0.44 23.93 -14.57
C PHE A 405 0.93 24.62 -14.53
N LEU A 406 1.72 24.30 -13.51
CA LEU A 406 3.12 24.73 -13.41
C LEU A 406 4.00 23.96 -14.41
N ALA A 407 5.13 24.57 -14.80
CA ALA A 407 6.08 23.97 -15.75
C ALA A 407 6.84 22.76 -15.18
N GLN A 408 6.98 22.66 -13.85
CA GLN A 408 7.60 21.54 -13.15
C GLN A 408 6.69 21.10 -12.01
N GLY A 409 6.50 19.80 -11.89
CA GLY A 409 5.71 19.17 -10.83
C GLY A 409 6.57 18.83 -9.63
N THR A 410 5.91 18.39 -8.56
CA THR A 410 6.58 17.80 -7.39
C THR A 410 7.01 16.39 -7.71
N SER A 411 8.21 16.00 -7.28
CA SER A 411 8.57 14.58 -7.28
C SER A 411 7.88 13.87 -6.13
N GLU A 412 7.27 12.71 -6.40
CA GLU A 412 6.71 11.87 -5.34
C GLU A 412 7.79 11.09 -4.59
N VAL A 413 7.56 10.90 -3.29
CA VAL A 413 8.43 10.13 -2.38
C VAL A 413 8.17 8.63 -2.57
N VAL A 414 6.91 8.27 -2.82
CA VAL A 414 6.49 6.89 -3.03
C VAL A 414 6.73 6.52 -4.48
N THR A 415 7.82 5.81 -4.72
CA THR A 415 8.00 5.13 -6.00
C THR A 415 7.15 3.87 -5.99
N ARG A 416 5.95 3.97 -6.58
CA ARG A 416 5.23 2.78 -7.03
C ARG A 416 6.01 2.24 -8.20
N VAL A 417 6.76 1.16 -8.02
CA VAL A 417 7.27 0.43 -9.18
C VAL A 417 6.02 -0.13 -9.84
N PRO A 418 5.58 0.38 -11.01
CA PRO A 418 4.47 -0.24 -11.69
C PRO A 418 4.95 -1.67 -11.90
N ARG A 419 4.24 -2.64 -11.34
CA ARG A 419 4.44 -4.02 -11.75
C ARG A 419 4.30 -3.98 -13.27
N GLN A 420 5.40 -4.12 -14.00
CA GLN A 420 5.32 -4.21 -15.44
C GLN A 420 4.51 -5.48 -15.67
N LEU A 421 3.24 -5.28 -16.00
CA LEU A 421 2.34 -6.36 -16.31
C LEU A 421 3.05 -7.13 -17.42
N SER A 422 3.42 -8.36 -17.11
CA SER A 422 4.17 -9.23 -18.00
C SER A 422 3.48 -10.58 -18.03
N GLY A 423 3.61 -11.30 -19.13
CA GLY A 423 2.84 -12.52 -19.35
C GLY A 423 1.34 -12.29 -19.23
N LEU A 424 0.65 -13.17 -18.51
CA LEU A 424 -0.81 -13.22 -18.47
C LEU A 424 -1.47 -11.99 -17.83
N GLU A 425 -0.78 -11.26 -16.95
CA GLU A 425 -1.30 -10.03 -16.36
C GLU A 425 -1.39 -8.89 -17.38
N LEU A 426 -0.45 -8.84 -18.33
CA LEU A 426 -0.52 -7.92 -19.47
C LEU A 426 -1.68 -8.30 -20.40
N ALA A 427 -1.89 -9.60 -20.60
CA ALA A 427 -2.99 -10.10 -21.40
C ALA A 427 -4.35 -9.72 -20.80
N GLU A 428 -4.50 -9.80 -19.48
CA GLU A 428 -5.71 -9.33 -18.79
C GLU A 428 -5.92 -7.83 -18.94
N MET A 429 -4.86 -7.02 -18.78
CA MET A 429 -4.96 -5.59 -19.01
C MET A 429 -5.37 -5.27 -20.46
N LYS A 430 -4.82 -6.01 -21.44
CA LYS A 430 -5.14 -5.81 -22.86
C LYS A 430 -6.59 -6.15 -23.13
N LEU A 431 -7.07 -7.26 -22.57
CA LEU A 431 -8.45 -7.66 -22.61
C LEU A 431 -9.38 -6.61 -21.99
N LEU A 432 -9.01 -6.03 -20.84
CA LEU A 432 -9.75 -4.94 -20.20
C LEU A 432 -9.81 -3.67 -21.05
N LYS A 433 -8.77 -3.38 -21.83
CA LYS A 433 -8.72 -2.26 -22.79
C LYS A 433 -9.41 -2.56 -24.13
N GLY A 434 -9.93 -3.77 -24.32
CA GLY A 434 -10.54 -4.22 -25.57
C GLY A 434 -9.56 -4.66 -26.65
N ASP A 435 -8.25 -4.72 -26.36
CA ASP A 435 -7.22 -5.30 -27.24
C ASP A 435 -7.27 -6.83 -27.15
N VAL A 436 -8.30 -7.42 -27.77
CA VAL A 436 -8.52 -8.87 -27.80
C VAL A 436 -7.40 -9.63 -28.53
N ASP A 437 -6.84 -9.04 -29.58
CA ASP A 437 -5.77 -9.66 -30.37
C ASP A 437 -4.46 -9.72 -29.59
N GLY A 438 -4.10 -8.63 -28.92
CA GLY A 438 -2.93 -8.58 -28.07
C GLY A 438 -3.05 -9.45 -26.83
N ALA A 439 -4.24 -9.57 -26.23
CA ALA A 439 -4.49 -10.49 -25.13
C ALA A 439 -4.36 -11.96 -25.60
N SER A 440 -4.95 -12.30 -26.74
CA SER A 440 -4.89 -13.64 -27.34
C SER A 440 -3.46 -14.06 -27.66
N ALA A 441 -2.66 -13.16 -28.24
CA ALA A 441 -1.28 -13.44 -28.61
C ALA A 441 -0.41 -13.82 -27.39
N ILE A 442 -0.60 -13.11 -26.27
CA ILE A 442 0.15 -13.38 -25.04
C ILE A 442 -0.32 -14.66 -24.36
N ALA A 443 -1.64 -14.91 -24.30
CA ALA A 443 -2.14 -16.15 -23.71
C ALA A 443 -1.68 -17.39 -24.51
N LYS A 444 -1.71 -17.32 -25.85
CA LYS A 444 -1.20 -18.39 -26.73
C LYS A 444 0.31 -18.63 -26.59
N SER A 445 1.10 -17.58 -26.35
CA SER A 445 2.54 -17.76 -26.14
C SER A 445 2.84 -18.50 -24.83
N VAL A 446 2.01 -18.33 -23.80
CA VAL A 446 2.12 -19.09 -22.54
C VAL A 446 1.73 -20.56 -22.73
N LEU A 447 0.70 -20.84 -23.54
CA LEU A 447 0.32 -22.22 -23.89
C LEU A 447 1.41 -22.96 -24.69
N ALA A 448 2.32 -22.24 -25.35
CA ALA A 448 3.41 -22.85 -26.11
C ALA A 448 4.52 -23.45 -25.23
N ASP A 449 4.57 -23.13 -23.94
CA ASP A 449 5.55 -23.65 -22.99
C ASP A 449 4.94 -24.82 -22.18
N PRO A 450 5.34 -26.09 -22.42
CA PRO A 450 4.74 -27.26 -21.78
C PRO A 450 4.97 -27.36 -20.26
N GLN A 451 5.90 -26.57 -19.71
CA GLN A 451 6.28 -26.61 -18.29
C GLN A 451 5.49 -25.61 -17.44
N ARG A 452 4.72 -24.70 -18.06
CA ARG A 452 3.98 -23.64 -17.35
C ARG A 452 2.57 -24.07 -16.96
N ASP A 453 2.02 -23.40 -15.95
CA ASP A 453 0.59 -23.49 -15.63
C ASP A 453 -0.22 -22.81 -16.73
N HIS A 454 -1.09 -23.59 -17.37
CA HIS A 454 -1.93 -23.15 -18.50
C HIS A 454 -3.32 -22.71 -18.07
N ALA A 455 -3.71 -22.93 -16.82
CA ALA A 455 -5.08 -22.68 -16.35
C ALA A 455 -5.52 -21.23 -16.59
N GLN A 456 -4.65 -20.28 -16.23
CA GLN A 456 -4.90 -18.85 -16.38
C GLN A 456 -4.85 -18.41 -17.86
N ALA A 457 -4.01 -19.05 -18.68
CA ALA A 457 -3.93 -18.75 -20.10
C ALA A 457 -5.22 -19.17 -20.83
N HIS A 458 -5.72 -20.37 -20.55
CA HIS A 458 -7.04 -20.81 -21.01
C HIS A 458 -8.16 -19.90 -20.51
N TYR A 459 -8.11 -19.45 -19.24
CA TYR A 459 -9.14 -18.56 -18.69
C TYR A 459 -9.22 -17.22 -19.43
N ILE A 460 -8.06 -16.68 -19.81
CA ILE A 460 -7.97 -15.44 -20.60
C ILE A 460 -8.47 -15.67 -22.02
N LEU A 461 -8.10 -16.77 -22.67
CA LEU A 461 -8.59 -17.11 -24.02
C LEU A 461 -10.11 -17.31 -24.06
N ALA A 462 -10.67 -18.00 -23.06
CA ALA A 462 -12.11 -18.16 -22.95
C ALA A 462 -12.85 -16.81 -22.92
N ARG A 463 -12.31 -15.83 -22.21
CA ARG A 463 -12.87 -14.47 -22.15
C ARG A 463 -12.62 -13.66 -23.43
N VAL A 464 -11.50 -13.88 -24.12
CA VAL A 464 -11.28 -13.35 -25.48
C VAL A 464 -12.37 -13.87 -26.42
N ASP A 465 -12.64 -15.17 -26.40
CA ASP A 465 -13.63 -15.81 -27.26
C ASP A 465 -15.05 -15.34 -26.96
N LEU A 466 -15.38 -15.08 -25.69
CA LEU A 466 -16.62 -14.41 -25.31
C LEU A 466 -16.76 -13.04 -25.97
N MET A 467 -15.70 -12.23 -25.97
CA MET A 467 -15.70 -10.91 -26.62
C MET A 467 -15.80 -11.02 -28.14
N GLN A 468 -15.22 -12.07 -28.73
CA GLN A 468 -15.29 -12.37 -30.15
C GLN A 468 -16.56 -13.11 -30.58
N ARG A 469 -17.50 -13.36 -29.65
CA ARG A 469 -18.77 -14.08 -29.88
C ARG A 469 -18.57 -15.52 -30.39
N GLN A 470 -17.59 -16.22 -29.83
CA GLN A 470 -17.27 -17.62 -30.15
C GLN A 470 -17.59 -18.53 -28.94
N PRO A 471 -18.88 -18.83 -28.67
CA PRO A 471 -19.28 -19.53 -27.45
C PRO A 471 -18.71 -20.95 -27.35
N GLY A 472 -18.57 -21.69 -28.45
CA GLY A 472 -18.01 -23.04 -28.44
C GLY A 472 -16.54 -23.09 -28.05
N ALA A 473 -15.75 -22.13 -28.53
CA ALA A 473 -14.33 -22.01 -28.18
C ALA A 473 -14.18 -21.58 -26.71
N ALA A 474 -14.97 -20.60 -26.27
CA ALA A 474 -15.02 -20.16 -24.88
C ALA A 474 -15.34 -21.32 -23.90
N ILE A 475 -16.29 -22.19 -24.24
CA ILE A 475 -16.63 -23.37 -23.41
C ILE A 475 -15.43 -24.30 -23.27
N THR A 476 -14.74 -24.56 -24.38
CA THR A 476 -13.58 -25.46 -24.39
C THR A 476 -12.49 -24.92 -23.47
N ASP A 477 -12.14 -23.64 -23.59
CA ASP A 477 -11.11 -23.03 -22.76
C ASP A 477 -11.51 -22.93 -21.28
N PHE A 478 -12.78 -22.61 -20.95
CA PHE A 478 -13.22 -22.65 -19.55
C PHE A 478 -13.17 -24.07 -18.96
N GLN A 479 -13.47 -25.11 -19.75
CA GLN A 479 -13.34 -26.49 -19.30
C GLN A 479 -11.87 -26.88 -19.05
N GLU A 480 -10.94 -26.41 -19.89
CA GLU A 480 -9.51 -26.62 -19.65
C GLU A 480 -9.03 -25.87 -18.40
N THR A 481 -9.50 -24.65 -18.16
CA THR A 481 -9.24 -23.92 -16.90
C THR A 481 -9.72 -24.71 -15.68
N LEU A 482 -10.91 -25.31 -15.72
CA LEU A 482 -11.44 -26.10 -14.60
C LEU A 482 -10.62 -27.37 -14.31
N LYS A 483 -9.93 -27.94 -15.31
CA LYS A 483 -9.12 -29.14 -15.12
C LYS A 483 -7.79 -28.85 -14.43
N SER A 484 -7.19 -27.70 -14.69
CA SER A 484 -5.82 -27.38 -14.26
C SER A 484 -5.74 -26.31 -13.18
N SER A 485 -6.74 -25.43 -13.05
CA SER A 485 -6.71 -24.33 -12.07
C SER A 485 -6.81 -24.83 -10.64
N LYS A 486 -6.01 -24.22 -9.76
CA LYS A 486 -6.10 -24.36 -8.30
C LYS A 486 -6.63 -23.11 -7.62
N ASP A 487 -6.81 -22.01 -8.35
CA ASP A 487 -7.31 -20.76 -7.80
C ASP A 487 -8.84 -20.81 -7.64
N PRO A 488 -9.36 -20.74 -6.39
CA PRO A 488 -10.80 -20.83 -6.14
C PRO A 488 -11.60 -19.76 -6.88
N ARG A 489 -11.06 -18.54 -7.05
CA ARG A 489 -11.79 -17.47 -7.72
C ARG A 489 -11.93 -17.72 -9.21
N THR A 490 -10.85 -18.14 -9.87
CA THR A 490 -10.83 -18.49 -11.29
C THR A 490 -11.75 -19.69 -11.57
N LEU A 491 -11.77 -20.69 -10.69
CA LEU A 491 -12.69 -21.82 -10.77
C LEU A 491 -14.16 -21.37 -10.65
N ALA A 492 -14.49 -20.53 -9.65
CA ALA A 492 -15.85 -20.04 -9.45
C ALA A 492 -16.35 -19.23 -10.64
N TRP A 493 -15.54 -18.31 -11.17
CA TRP A 493 -15.90 -17.53 -12.36
C TRP A 493 -15.99 -18.38 -13.62
N SER A 494 -15.15 -19.40 -13.80
CA SER A 494 -15.23 -20.32 -14.94
C SER A 494 -16.58 -21.06 -14.97
N HIS A 495 -17.02 -21.59 -13.82
CA HIS A 495 -18.35 -22.18 -13.67
C HIS A 495 -19.46 -21.15 -13.95
N ILE A 496 -19.36 -19.92 -13.44
CA ILE A 496 -20.37 -18.87 -13.71
C ILE A 496 -20.46 -18.54 -15.22
N TYR A 497 -19.32 -18.40 -15.90
CA TYR A 497 -19.30 -18.13 -17.34
C TYR A 497 -19.84 -19.30 -18.17
N LEU A 498 -19.50 -20.54 -17.82
CA LEU A 498 -20.10 -21.73 -18.43
C LEU A 498 -21.61 -21.76 -18.24
N GLY A 499 -22.10 -21.47 -17.03
CA GLY A 499 -23.53 -21.36 -16.77
C GLY A 499 -24.23 -20.35 -17.68
N ARG A 500 -23.63 -19.16 -17.83
CA ARG A 500 -24.14 -18.11 -18.72
C ARG A 500 -24.12 -18.51 -20.19
N LEU A 501 -23.07 -19.20 -20.62
CA LEU A 501 -22.94 -19.72 -21.98
C LEU A 501 -24.00 -20.78 -22.28
N TYR A 502 -24.27 -21.68 -21.35
CA TYR A 502 -25.32 -22.68 -21.51
C TYR A 502 -26.72 -22.08 -21.51
N ASP A 503 -27.00 -21.05 -20.70
CA ASP A 503 -28.26 -20.30 -20.76
C ASP A 503 -28.47 -19.61 -22.12
N VAL A 504 -27.39 -19.10 -22.74
CA VAL A 504 -27.42 -18.52 -24.10
C VAL A 504 -27.57 -19.59 -25.19
N MET A 505 -27.16 -20.83 -24.92
CA MET A 505 -27.28 -21.99 -25.82
C MET A 505 -28.51 -22.89 -25.50
N PRO A 506 -29.61 -22.27 -25.05
CA PRO A 506 -30.75 -22.88 -24.35
C PRO A 506 -30.57 -24.21 -23.58
N ASP A 507 -29.42 -24.48 -22.96
CA ASP A 507 -29.15 -25.71 -22.19
C ASP A 507 -29.24 -25.44 -20.68
N ARG A 508 -30.47 -25.20 -20.21
CA ARG A 508 -30.73 -24.73 -18.84
C ARG A 508 -30.28 -25.72 -17.77
N ASP A 509 -30.39 -27.01 -18.02
CA ASP A 509 -30.01 -28.05 -17.06
C ASP A 509 -28.50 -28.02 -16.78
N LYS A 510 -27.68 -27.85 -17.83
CA LYS A 510 -26.24 -27.64 -17.66
C LYS A 510 -25.94 -26.30 -17.00
N ALA A 511 -26.65 -25.25 -17.37
CA ALA A 511 -26.45 -23.93 -16.77
C ALA A 511 -26.63 -23.95 -15.24
N LEU A 512 -27.71 -24.59 -14.78
CA LEU A 512 -28.00 -24.74 -13.36
C LEU A 512 -26.92 -25.56 -12.63
N ALA A 513 -26.43 -26.64 -13.24
CA ALA A 513 -25.36 -27.46 -12.68
C ALA A 513 -24.06 -26.64 -12.49
N GLU A 514 -23.69 -25.82 -13.46
CA GLU A 514 -22.52 -24.96 -13.37
C GLU A 514 -22.67 -23.86 -12.30
N TYR A 515 -23.84 -23.24 -12.18
CA TYR A 515 -24.07 -22.26 -11.10
C TYR A 515 -24.03 -22.89 -9.71
N GLN A 516 -24.52 -24.12 -9.54
CA GLN A 516 -24.39 -24.86 -8.29
C GLN A 516 -22.92 -25.19 -8.00
N ALA A 517 -22.16 -25.61 -9.02
CA ALA A 517 -20.74 -25.86 -8.89
C ALA A 517 -19.96 -24.60 -8.46
N ALA A 518 -20.28 -23.44 -9.02
CA ALA A 518 -19.68 -22.16 -8.63
C ALA A 518 -19.87 -21.85 -7.12
N LEU A 519 -21.05 -22.13 -6.54
CA LEU A 519 -21.30 -21.96 -5.11
C LEU A 519 -20.54 -22.97 -4.23
N ALA A 520 -20.20 -24.14 -4.79
CA ALA A 520 -19.43 -25.16 -4.09
C ALA A 520 -17.92 -24.83 -4.00
N VAL A 521 -17.38 -24.01 -4.90
CA VAL A 521 -15.95 -23.64 -4.94
C VAL A 521 -15.50 -22.81 -3.73
N ARG A 522 -16.43 -22.14 -3.02
CA ARG A 522 -16.18 -21.40 -1.77
C ARG A 522 -14.97 -20.44 -1.82
N ASP A 523 -14.89 -19.62 -2.87
CA ASP A 523 -13.86 -18.58 -3.01
C ASP A 523 -13.99 -17.41 -1.99
N SER A 524 -15.04 -17.45 -1.15
CA SER A 524 -15.34 -16.48 -0.08
C SER A 524 -15.58 -15.04 -0.56
N GLN A 525 -15.87 -14.85 -1.86
CA GLN A 525 -16.13 -13.53 -2.43
C GLN A 525 -17.63 -13.28 -2.62
N PRO A 526 -18.15 -12.09 -2.24
CA PRO A 526 -19.58 -11.81 -2.32
C PRO A 526 -20.10 -11.68 -3.76
N ASP A 527 -19.24 -11.33 -4.72
CA ASP A 527 -19.62 -11.09 -6.12
C ASP A 527 -19.91 -12.40 -6.88
N THR A 528 -19.06 -13.42 -6.74
CA THR A 528 -19.25 -14.75 -7.34
C THR A 528 -20.46 -15.45 -6.77
N LYS A 529 -20.67 -15.38 -5.45
CA LYS A 529 -21.88 -15.89 -4.80
C LYS A 529 -23.15 -15.25 -5.36
N ALA A 530 -23.20 -13.93 -5.42
CA ALA A 530 -24.36 -13.21 -5.95
C ALA A 530 -24.62 -13.55 -7.43
N ALA A 531 -23.57 -13.65 -8.24
CA ALA A 531 -23.68 -14.00 -9.66
C ALA A 531 -24.23 -15.43 -9.87
N ALA A 532 -23.75 -16.40 -9.10
CA ALA A 532 -24.22 -17.78 -9.17
C ALA A 532 -25.66 -17.93 -8.64
N GLU A 533 -26.01 -17.30 -7.51
CA GLU A 533 -27.38 -17.30 -6.98
C GLU A 533 -28.37 -16.64 -7.94
N SER A 534 -27.96 -15.57 -8.63
CA SER A 534 -28.75 -14.92 -9.67
C SER A 534 -29.00 -15.87 -10.85
N GLY A 535 -27.96 -16.56 -11.32
CA GLY A 535 -28.06 -17.54 -12.42
C GLY A 535 -28.96 -18.73 -12.10
N LEU A 536 -29.02 -19.16 -10.84
CA LEU A 536 -29.97 -20.19 -10.39
C LEU A 536 -31.43 -19.74 -10.46
N LYS A 537 -31.69 -18.47 -10.12
CA LYS A 537 -33.06 -17.92 -10.10
C LYS A 537 -33.61 -17.65 -11.49
N GLN A 538 -32.78 -17.08 -12.37
CA GLN A 538 -33.20 -16.66 -13.71
C GLN A 538 -32.11 -16.99 -14.74
N PRO A 539 -32.49 -17.42 -15.95
CA PRO A 539 -31.53 -17.65 -17.02
C PRO A 539 -30.83 -16.36 -17.41
N PHE A 540 -29.53 -16.45 -17.64
CA PHE A 540 -28.74 -15.32 -18.12
C PHE A 540 -29.14 -14.94 -19.55
N ALA A 541 -29.50 -13.67 -19.73
CA ALA A 541 -29.76 -13.08 -21.04
C ALA A 541 -28.61 -12.14 -21.43
N ALA A 542 -28.03 -12.32 -22.62
CA ALA A 542 -26.98 -11.46 -23.12
C ALA A 542 -27.52 -10.03 -23.43
N PRO A 543 -26.71 -8.97 -23.25
CA PRO A 543 -27.11 -7.60 -23.60
C PRO A 543 -27.53 -7.51 -25.07
N GLY A 544 -28.81 -7.23 -25.32
CA GLY A 544 -29.40 -7.15 -26.67
C GLY A 544 -30.41 -8.23 -27.02
N GLN A 545 -30.60 -9.25 -26.16
CA GLN A 545 -31.72 -10.20 -26.25
C GLN A 545 -32.58 -10.09 -25.00
N GLN A 546 -33.56 -9.18 -25.01
CA GLN A 546 -34.64 -9.23 -24.03
C GLN A 546 -35.51 -10.44 -24.34
N HIS A 547 -35.56 -11.43 -23.43
CA HIS A 547 -36.64 -12.39 -23.43
C HIS A 547 -37.93 -11.62 -23.10
N GLN A 548 -38.90 -11.63 -24.02
CA GLN A 548 -40.28 -11.31 -23.72
C GLN A 548 -40.73 -12.25 -22.60
N ALA A 549 -40.83 -11.73 -21.38
CA ALA A 549 -41.66 -12.35 -20.37
C ALA A 549 -43.10 -12.10 -20.82
N ASP A 550 -43.87 -13.16 -21.02
CA ASP A 550 -45.32 -13.08 -21.17
C ASP A 550 -45.89 -12.39 -19.92
N SER A 551 -46.16 -11.10 -20.03
CA SER A 551 -47.02 -10.38 -19.10
C SER A 551 -48.39 -10.33 -19.73
N ASP A 552 -49.39 -10.91 -19.04
CA ASP A 552 -50.80 -10.66 -19.28
C ASP A 552 -51.08 -9.14 -19.17
N GLU A 553 -50.90 -8.42 -20.27
CA GLU A 553 -51.30 -7.03 -20.44
C GLU A 553 -52.67 -6.98 -21.11
N ASP A 554 -53.73 -7.04 -20.31
CA ASP A 554 -55.07 -6.56 -20.71
C ASP A 554 -55.86 -6.01 -19.51
N ALA A 555 -55.15 -5.31 -18.61
CA ALA A 555 -55.79 -4.48 -17.58
C ALA A 555 -55.58 -2.99 -17.92
N PRO A 556 -56.66 -2.19 -18.09
CA PRO A 556 -56.53 -0.76 -18.37
C PRO A 556 -55.79 -0.05 -17.24
N ILE A 557 -54.73 0.67 -17.58
CA ILE A 557 -53.97 1.54 -16.67
C ILE A 557 -54.92 2.61 -16.13
N ASP A 558 -55.14 2.65 -14.81
CA ASP A 558 -55.89 3.72 -14.13
C ASP A 558 -54.99 4.97 -13.98
N PRO A 559 -55.21 6.04 -14.78
CA PRO A 559 -54.35 7.22 -14.75
C PRO A 559 -54.54 8.10 -13.51
N SER A 560 -55.45 7.73 -12.58
CA SER A 560 -55.71 8.50 -11.36
C SER A 560 -54.86 8.07 -10.14
N GLY A 561 -54.13 6.95 -10.22
CA GLY A 561 -53.22 6.49 -9.16
C GLY A 561 -53.92 6.15 -7.83
N LYS A 562 -55.23 5.91 -7.83
CA LYS A 562 -56.01 5.68 -6.59
C LYS A 562 -55.69 4.33 -5.94
N ALA A 563 -55.49 3.28 -6.74
CA ALA A 563 -55.21 1.93 -6.25
C ALA A 563 -53.87 1.83 -5.49
N GLU A 564 -52.86 2.59 -5.93
CA GLU A 564 -51.54 2.64 -5.28
C GLU A 564 -51.58 3.41 -3.94
N LYS A 565 -52.48 4.39 -3.84
CA LYS A 565 -52.63 5.23 -2.63
C LYS A 565 -53.36 4.50 -1.49
N ASP A 566 -54.28 3.59 -1.81
CA ASP A 566 -54.98 2.77 -0.82
C ASP A 566 -54.10 1.62 -0.28
N ALA A 567 -53.06 1.21 -1.01
CA ALA A 567 -52.10 0.20 -0.57
C ALA A 567 -51.12 0.70 0.53
N TYR A 568 -51.02 2.02 0.75
CA TYR A 568 -50.09 2.62 1.71
C TYR A 568 -50.72 3.04 3.06
N ARG A 569 -51.96 2.60 3.37
CA ARG A 569 -52.55 2.88 4.69
C ARG A 569 -52.03 1.90 5.76
N PRO A 570 -51.40 2.40 6.86
CA PRO A 570 -51.01 1.53 7.97
C PRO A 570 -52.24 1.03 8.75
N PRO A 571 -52.18 -0.17 9.36
CA PRO A 571 -53.30 -0.75 10.09
C PRO A 571 -53.62 0.03 11.39
N PRO A 572 -54.88 0.07 11.84
CA PRO A 572 -55.27 0.78 13.05
C PRO A 572 -54.73 0.08 14.33
N PRO A 573 -54.53 0.84 15.42
CA PRO A 573 -54.01 0.27 16.67
C PRO A 573 -55.04 -0.67 17.31
N SER A 574 -54.55 -1.81 17.80
CA SER A 574 -55.34 -2.82 18.53
C SER A 574 -55.89 -2.25 19.84
N LYS A 575 -57.16 -2.53 20.15
CA LYS A 575 -57.79 -2.24 21.45
C LYS A 575 -57.26 -3.13 22.56
#